data_AF-A0A1W1XJ50-F1
#
_entry.id   AF-A0A1W1XJ50-F1
#
_cell.length_a   1.000
_cell.length_b   1.000
_cell.length_c   1.000
_cell.angle_alpha   90.00
_cell.angle_beta   90.00
_cell.angle_gamma   90.00
#
_symmetry.space_group_name_H-M   'P 1'
#
loop_
_entity.id
_entity.type
_entity.pdbx_description
1 polymer ?
#
loop_
_entity_poly.entity_id
_entity_poly.type
_entity_poly.pdbx_seq_one_letter_code
_entity_poly.pdbx_strand_id
1 'polypeptide(L)'
;MHTTNPKPLIQQALEILEAIRNNYPEGDFDREMLHGDMDFRYKKIHELRRRLDDLPEAVRRFAVCVEALPVDKDVLLKLMRWLQEKPGTFSQVAAGGSQAVRDRAAAVAQAMGVRSCDLQQVLFRLRLAGILTGTYELSEVYRPVASDFVGLAEPREGESGYQER
;
A
#
# COMPACT_ATOMS: atom_id res chain seq x y z
N MET A 1 8.60 30.30 -10.78
CA MET A 1 8.82 28.98 -11.39
C MET A 1 8.24 27.96 -10.42
N HIS A 2 7.03 27.46 -10.68
CA HIS A 2 6.43 26.42 -9.84
C HIS A 2 7.17 25.11 -10.10
N THR A 3 8.03 24.69 -9.19
CA THR A 3 8.54 23.32 -9.15
C THR A 3 7.38 22.43 -8.75
N THR A 4 6.67 21.86 -9.73
CA THR A 4 5.79 20.71 -9.50
C THR A 4 6.68 19.60 -8.96
N ASN A 5 6.68 19.41 -7.63
CA ASN A 5 7.34 18.27 -7.02
C ASN A 5 6.79 17.00 -7.70
N PRO A 6 7.65 16.14 -8.28
CA PRO A 6 7.18 14.94 -8.95
C PRO A 6 6.35 14.11 -7.98
N LYS A 7 5.18 13.62 -8.43
CA LYS A 7 4.35 12.73 -7.63
C LYS A 7 5.19 11.51 -7.22
N PRO A 8 5.19 11.12 -5.93
CA PRO A 8 5.85 9.89 -5.48
C PRO A 8 5.42 8.71 -6.35
N LEU A 9 6.36 7.84 -6.73
CA LEU A 9 6.06 6.72 -7.63
C LEU A 9 5.01 5.77 -7.05
N ILE A 10 4.95 5.64 -5.72
CA ILE A 10 3.92 4.87 -5.04
C ILE A 10 2.52 5.47 -5.21
N GLN A 11 2.39 6.80 -5.23
CA GLN A 11 1.10 7.44 -5.53
C GLN A 11 0.66 7.11 -6.96
N GLN A 12 1.59 7.18 -7.92
CA GLN A 12 1.31 6.83 -9.30
C GLN A 12 0.86 5.37 -9.44
N ALA A 13 1.52 4.44 -8.75
CA ALA A 13 1.15 3.03 -8.76
C ALA A 13 -0.27 2.79 -8.22
N LEU A 14 -0.61 3.43 -7.09
CA LEU A 14 -1.95 3.32 -6.49
C LEU A 14 -3.04 3.92 -7.39
N GLU A 15 -2.79 5.09 -7.99
CA GLU A 15 -3.71 5.72 -8.95
C GLU A 15 -3.94 4.83 -10.19
N ILE A 16 -2.90 4.13 -10.67
CA ILE A 16 -3.03 3.18 -11.79
C ILE A 16 -3.87 1.95 -11.37
N LEU A 17 -3.63 1.38 -10.20
CA LEU A 17 -4.40 0.23 -9.70
C LEU A 17 -5.86 0.57 -9.47
N GLU A 18 -6.14 1.74 -8.90
CA GLU A 18 -7.50 2.27 -8.76
C GLU A 18 -8.17 2.45 -10.13
N ALA A 19 -7.46 3.03 -11.10
CA ALA A 19 -7.97 3.17 -12.46
C ALA A 19 -8.26 1.80 -13.10
N ILE A 20 -7.42 0.79 -12.91
CA ILE A 20 -7.66 -0.57 -13.42
C ILE A 20 -8.96 -1.13 -12.82
N ARG A 21 -9.14 -1.04 -11.50
CA ARG A 21 -10.36 -1.49 -10.81
C ARG A 21 -11.61 -0.76 -11.32
N ASN A 22 -11.55 0.55 -11.47
CA ASN A 22 -12.71 1.35 -11.88
C ASN A 22 -13.11 1.12 -13.34
N ASN A 23 -12.16 0.77 -14.21
CA ASN A 23 -12.46 0.45 -15.62
C ASN A 23 -12.83 -1.04 -15.81
N TYR A 24 -12.77 -1.86 -14.76
CA TYR A 24 -13.08 -3.30 -14.82
C TYR A 24 -13.80 -3.78 -13.55
N PRO A 25 -15.10 -3.44 -13.38
CA PRO A 25 -15.91 -4.00 -12.31
C PRO A 25 -16.02 -5.52 -12.49
N GLU A 26 -16.02 -6.28 -11.38
CA GLU A 26 -16.21 -7.73 -11.43
C GLU A 26 -17.50 -8.10 -12.19
N GLY A 27 -17.40 -8.99 -13.19
CA GLY A 27 -18.54 -9.51 -13.96
C GLY A 27 -18.80 -8.85 -15.32
N ASP A 28 -18.09 -7.78 -15.69
CA ASP A 28 -18.32 -7.08 -16.97
C ASP A 28 -17.67 -7.74 -18.20
N PHE A 29 -16.71 -8.65 -18.01
CA PHE A 29 -16.00 -9.32 -19.10
C PHE A 29 -16.92 -10.23 -19.94
N ASP A 30 -17.79 -10.98 -19.27
CA ASP A 30 -18.72 -11.90 -19.93
C ASP A 30 -19.82 -11.15 -20.70
N ARG A 31 -20.13 -9.90 -20.31
CA ARG A 31 -21.07 -9.02 -21.02
C ARG A 31 -20.45 -8.38 -22.26
N GLU A 32 -19.17 -7.99 -22.22
CA GLU A 32 -18.51 -7.35 -23.35
C GLU A 32 -18.15 -8.31 -24.48
N MET A 33 -17.83 -9.57 -24.16
CA MET A 33 -17.57 -10.59 -25.18
C MET A 33 -18.78 -10.86 -26.11
N LEU A 34 -20.00 -10.55 -25.66
CA LEU A 34 -21.23 -10.78 -26.42
C LEU A 34 -21.57 -9.67 -27.44
N HIS A 35 -20.97 -8.48 -27.32
CA HIS A 35 -21.40 -7.30 -28.08
C HIS A 35 -20.36 -6.66 -29.01
N GLY A 36 -19.13 -7.20 -29.09
CA GLY A 36 -18.13 -6.76 -30.07
C GLY A 36 -17.45 -5.42 -29.78
N ASP A 37 -17.78 -4.75 -28.66
CA ASP A 37 -17.14 -3.52 -28.17
C ASP A 37 -15.83 -3.77 -27.40
N MET A 38 -15.10 -4.84 -27.73
CA MET A 38 -13.89 -5.28 -27.00
C MET A 38 -12.70 -4.30 -27.05
N ASP A 39 -12.76 -3.18 -27.78
CA ASP A 39 -11.53 -2.48 -28.20
C ASP A 39 -11.04 -1.35 -27.26
N PHE A 40 -11.93 -0.64 -26.55
CA PHE A 40 -11.50 0.57 -25.81
C PHE A 40 -11.13 0.30 -24.35
N ARG A 41 -11.97 -0.43 -23.61
CA ARG A 41 -11.70 -0.75 -22.19
C ARG A 41 -10.49 -1.67 -22.04
N TYR A 42 -10.41 -2.71 -22.85
CA TYR A 42 -9.25 -3.62 -22.86
C TYR A 42 -7.95 -2.91 -23.19
N LYS A 43 -7.93 -2.09 -24.25
CA LYS A 43 -6.75 -1.31 -24.64
C LYS A 43 -6.30 -0.37 -23.53
N LYS A 44 -7.24 0.35 -22.91
CA LYS A 44 -6.96 1.23 -21.76
C LYS A 44 -6.38 0.47 -20.58
N ILE A 45 -6.91 -0.70 -20.25
CA ILE A 45 -6.37 -1.55 -19.17
C ILE A 45 -4.97 -2.06 -19.51
N HIS A 46 -4.74 -2.48 -20.76
CA HIS A 46 -3.42 -2.92 -21.21
C HIS A 46 -2.38 -1.79 -21.11
N GLU A 47 -2.76 -0.56 -21.51
CA GLU A 47 -1.94 0.63 -21.34
C GLU A 47 -1.65 0.94 -19.86
N LEU A 48 -2.65 0.84 -18.98
CA LEU A 48 -2.48 1.03 -17.53
C LEU A 48 -1.54 -0.03 -16.94
N ARG A 49 -1.67 -1.29 -17.35
CA ARG A 49 -0.77 -2.37 -16.92
C ARG A 49 0.66 -2.13 -17.37
N ARG A 50 0.87 -1.74 -18.64
CA ARG A 50 2.20 -1.38 -19.15
C ARG A 50 2.82 -0.25 -18.31
N ARG A 51 2.05 0.80 -18.01
CA ARG A 51 2.51 1.91 -17.15
C ARG A 51 2.87 1.46 -15.74
N LEU A 52 2.14 0.49 -15.17
CA LEU A 52 2.46 -0.11 -13.87
C LEU A 52 3.75 -0.95 -13.95
N ASP A 53 3.97 -1.65 -15.06
CA ASP A 53 5.14 -2.49 -15.30
C ASP A 53 6.42 -1.66 -15.50
N ASP A 54 6.30 -0.45 -16.04
CA ASP A 54 7.40 0.52 -16.20
C ASP A 54 7.89 1.10 -14.85
N LEU A 55 7.13 0.95 -13.75
CA LEU A 55 7.55 1.36 -12.42
C LEU A 55 8.56 0.38 -11.81
N PRO A 56 9.44 0.83 -10.89
CA PRO A 56 10.36 -0.06 -10.17
C PRO A 56 9.61 -1.21 -9.52
N GLU A 57 10.17 -2.43 -9.61
CA GLU A 57 9.51 -3.65 -9.11
C GLU A 57 9.06 -3.52 -7.65
N ALA A 58 9.91 -2.95 -6.79
CA ALA A 58 9.59 -2.72 -5.38
C ALA A 58 8.36 -1.81 -5.21
N VAL A 59 8.22 -0.76 -6.02
CA VAL A 59 7.04 0.13 -5.98
C VAL A 59 5.79 -0.63 -6.41
N ARG A 60 5.87 -1.34 -7.54
CA ARG A 60 4.74 -2.13 -8.07
C ARG A 60 4.28 -3.20 -7.08
N ARG A 61 5.21 -4.00 -6.54
CA ARG A 61 4.90 -5.10 -5.60
C ARG A 61 4.34 -4.57 -4.29
N PHE A 62 4.88 -3.47 -3.78
CA PHE A 62 4.34 -2.82 -2.59
C PHE A 62 2.90 -2.34 -2.83
N ALA A 63 2.67 -1.60 -3.92
CA ALA A 63 1.35 -1.07 -4.28
C ALA A 63 0.30 -2.18 -4.43
N VAL A 64 0.61 -3.25 -5.16
CA VAL A 64 -0.27 -4.41 -5.34
C VAL A 64 -0.55 -5.08 -3.99
N CYS A 65 0.47 -5.22 -3.14
CA CYS A 65 0.29 -5.83 -1.83
C CYS A 65 -0.65 -5.00 -0.95
N VAL A 66 -0.41 -3.70 -0.81
CA VAL A 66 -1.23 -2.85 0.07
C VAL A 66 -2.67 -2.75 -0.41
N GLU A 67 -2.91 -2.69 -1.73
CA GLU A 67 -4.25 -2.62 -2.29
C GLU A 67 -5.05 -3.92 -2.10
N ALA A 68 -4.36 -5.06 -1.97
CA ALA A 68 -4.98 -6.35 -1.73
C ALA A 68 -5.21 -6.67 -0.24
N LEU A 69 -4.83 -5.78 0.68
CA LEU A 69 -5.03 -5.98 2.11
C LEU A 69 -6.48 -5.64 2.50
N PRO A 70 -7.14 -6.47 3.32
CA PRO A 70 -8.54 -6.29 3.71
C PRO A 70 -8.67 -5.29 4.88
N VAL A 71 -7.98 -4.15 4.80
CA VAL A 71 -8.02 -3.10 5.82
C VAL A 71 -7.96 -1.72 5.18
N ASP A 72 -8.48 -0.72 5.88
CA ASP A 72 -8.47 0.66 5.40
C ASP A 72 -7.03 1.19 5.24
N LYS A 73 -6.85 2.06 4.24
CA LYS A 73 -5.57 2.71 3.95
C LYS A 73 -4.99 3.43 5.17
N ASP A 74 -5.83 4.04 6.01
CA ASP A 74 -5.41 4.70 7.25
C ASP A 74 -4.75 3.75 8.26
N VAL A 75 -5.22 2.51 8.33
CA VAL A 75 -4.63 1.47 9.19
C VAL A 75 -3.23 1.12 8.67
N LEU A 76 -3.09 0.97 7.35
CA LEU A 76 -1.81 0.69 6.71
C LEU A 76 -0.82 1.84 6.90
N LEU A 77 -1.26 3.08 6.75
CA LEU A 77 -0.45 4.26 6.99
C LEU A 77 0.07 4.30 8.44
N LYS A 78 -0.81 4.11 9.43
CA LYS A 78 -0.43 4.04 10.84
C LYS A 78 0.55 2.90 11.11
N LEU A 79 0.33 1.73 10.51
CA LEU A 79 1.23 0.59 10.66
C LEU A 79 2.62 0.87 10.07
N MET A 80 2.68 1.39 8.85
CA MET A 80 3.95 1.70 8.17
C MET A 80 4.73 2.75 8.95
N ARG A 81 4.06 3.79 9.43
CA ARG A 81 4.66 4.79 10.33
C ARG A 81 5.19 4.15 11.61
N TRP A 82 4.40 3.29 12.26
CA TRP A 82 4.83 2.57 13.47
C TRP A 82 6.09 1.73 13.23
N LEU A 83 6.16 1.01 12.11
CA LEU A 83 7.31 0.16 11.76
C LEU A 83 8.56 0.99 11.44
N GLN A 84 8.41 2.21 10.93
CA GLN A 84 9.52 3.14 10.69
C GLN A 84 10.03 3.77 11.99
N GLU A 85 9.13 4.21 12.87
CA GLU A 85 9.48 4.85 14.14
C GLU A 85 10.00 3.85 15.18
N LYS A 86 9.48 2.61 15.15
CA LYS A 86 9.78 1.55 16.13
C LYS A 86 10.17 0.25 15.43
N PRO A 87 11.30 0.20 14.70
CA PRO A 87 11.69 -0.95 13.89
C PRO A 87 11.88 -2.23 14.73
N GLY A 88 12.25 -2.10 16.00
CA GLY A 88 12.42 -3.22 16.93
C GLY A 88 11.13 -3.79 17.52
N THR A 89 9.94 -3.27 17.17
CA THR A 89 8.67 -3.64 17.82
C THR A 89 8.42 -5.15 17.81
N PHE A 90 8.69 -5.80 16.68
CA PHE A 90 8.42 -7.22 16.49
C PHE A 90 9.69 -8.07 16.47
N SER A 91 10.84 -7.55 16.02
CA SER A 91 12.07 -8.34 15.94
C SER A 91 12.59 -8.78 17.31
N GLN A 92 12.39 -7.95 18.34
CA GLN A 92 12.74 -8.30 19.74
C GLN A 92 11.96 -9.51 20.26
N VAL A 93 10.73 -9.73 19.78
CA VAL A 93 9.88 -10.84 20.22
C VAL A 93 9.84 -12.00 19.22
N ALA A 94 10.39 -11.82 18.01
CA ALA A 94 10.36 -12.83 16.95
C ALA A 94 11.08 -14.13 17.34
N ALA A 95 12.13 -14.04 18.17
CA ALA A 95 12.84 -15.20 18.71
C ALA A 95 11.96 -16.07 19.65
N GLY A 96 10.94 -15.47 20.28
CA GLY A 96 9.96 -16.16 21.12
C GLY A 96 8.89 -16.92 20.32
N GLY A 97 8.98 -16.93 18.99
CA GLY A 97 8.09 -17.67 18.11
C GLY A 97 6.74 -16.97 17.85
N SER A 98 5.84 -17.69 17.16
CA SER A 98 4.59 -17.13 16.64
C SER A 98 3.66 -16.58 17.72
N GLN A 99 3.65 -17.14 18.93
CA GLN A 99 2.78 -16.66 20.00
C GLN A 99 3.22 -15.30 20.52
N ALA A 100 4.52 -15.10 20.77
CA ALA A 100 5.07 -13.82 21.23
C ALA A 100 4.81 -12.69 20.21
N VAL A 101 4.89 -13.00 18.91
CA VAL A 101 4.54 -12.06 17.84
C VAL A 101 3.04 -11.73 17.85
N ARG A 102 2.17 -12.72 18.08
CA ARG A 102 0.71 -12.51 18.17
C ARG A 102 0.33 -11.64 19.35
N ASP A 103 0.94 -11.85 20.51
CA ASP A 103 0.69 -11.06 21.72
C ASP A 103 1.16 -9.61 21.53
N ARG A 104 2.34 -9.43 20.91
CA ARG A 104 2.83 -8.10 20.53
C ARG A 104 1.93 -7.43 19.51
N ALA A 105 1.46 -8.16 18.50
CA ALA A 105 0.51 -7.63 17.52
C ALA A 105 -0.82 -7.23 18.18
N ALA A 106 -1.31 -7.98 19.16
CA ALA A 106 -2.52 -7.58 19.90
C ALA A 106 -2.32 -6.26 20.65
N ALA A 107 -1.17 -6.07 21.31
CA ALA A 107 -0.85 -4.81 21.99
C ALA A 107 -0.73 -3.61 21.02
N VAL A 108 -0.09 -3.81 19.86
CA VAL A 108 0.03 -2.77 18.83
C VAL A 108 -1.34 -2.46 18.22
N ALA A 109 -2.16 -3.47 17.96
CA ALA A 109 -3.52 -3.30 17.45
C ALA A 109 -4.38 -2.46 18.41
N GLN A 110 -4.30 -2.75 19.71
CA GLN A 110 -4.97 -1.95 20.74
C GLN A 110 -4.49 -0.49 20.74
N ALA A 111 -3.17 -0.26 20.66
CA ALA A 111 -2.62 1.09 20.61
C ALA A 111 -3.03 1.87 19.35
N MET A 112 -3.28 1.17 18.24
CA MET A 112 -3.74 1.75 16.98
C MET A 112 -5.27 1.88 16.87
N GLY A 113 -6.02 1.30 17.81
CA GLY A 113 -7.49 1.25 17.78
C GLY A 113 -8.05 0.32 16.69
N VAL A 114 -7.34 -0.76 16.35
CA VAL A 114 -7.75 -1.73 15.32
C VAL A 114 -7.93 -3.13 15.90
N ARG A 115 -8.66 -4.00 15.21
CA ARG A 115 -8.83 -5.39 15.65
C ARG A 115 -7.51 -6.14 15.55
N SER A 116 -7.19 -6.94 16.57
CA SER A 116 -5.96 -7.73 16.62
C SER A 116 -5.85 -8.74 15.48
N CYS A 117 -6.97 -9.36 15.09
CA CYS A 117 -7.02 -10.29 13.97
C CYS A 117 -6.60 -9.64 12.63
N ASP A 118 -7.06 -8.40 12.40
CA ASP A 118 -6.79 -7.67 11.17
C ASP A 118 -5.30 -7.32 11.09
N LEU A 119 -4.74 -6.82 12.19
CA LEU A 119 -3.32 -6.48 12.24
C LEU A 119 -2.43 -7.73 12.07
N GLN A 120 -2.79 -8.85 12.70
CA GLN A 120 -2.06 -10.11 12.52
C GLN A 120 -2.11 -10.59 11.07
N GLN A 121 -3.27 -10.51 10.42
CA GLN A 121 -3.41 -10.89 9.01
C GLN A 121 -2.59 -9.99 8.09
N VAL A 122 -2.59 -8.68 8.34
CA VAL A 122 -1.80 -7.69 7.59
C VAL A 122 -0.30 -7.98 7.74
N LEU A 123 0.20 -8.11 8.97
CA LEU A 123 1.61 -8.41 9.23
C LEU A 123 2.06 -9.71 8.54
N PHE A 124 1.21 -10.74 8.56
CA PHE A 124 1.49 -12.00 7.89
C PHE A 124 1.57 -11.84 6.37
N ARG A 125 0.60 -11.15 5.75
CA ARG A 125 0.60 -10.91 4.29
C ARG A 125 1.79 -10.06 3.84
N LEU A 126 2.14 -9.01 4.58
CA LEU A 126 3.32 -8.20 4.29
C LEU A 126 4.62 -9.00 4.39
N ARG A 127 4.73 -9.91 5.36
CA ARG A 127 5.86 -10.84 5.47
C ARG A 127 5.92 -11.83 4.31
N LEU A 128 4.79 -12.43 3.92
CA LEU A 128 4.74 -13.32 2.75
C LEU A 128 5.10 -12.61 1.45
N ALA A 129 4.76 -11.33 1.33
CA ALA A 129 5.12 -10.50 0.18
C ALA A 129 6.61 -10.10 0.15
N GLY A 130 7.37 -10.36 1.22
CA GLY A 130 8.77 -9.95 1.38
C GLY A 130 8.95 -8.46 1.74
N ILE A 131 7.86 -7.75 2.01
CA ILE A 131 7.89 -6.35 2.49
C ILE A 131 8.43 -6.31 3.92
N LEU A 132 8.06 -7.30 4.73
CA LEU A 132 8.67 -7.54 6.03
C LEU A 132 9.65 -8.70 5.96
N THR A 133 10.74 -8.60 6.71
CA THR A 133 11.72 -9.68 6.91
C THR A 133 11.12 -10.83 7.73
N GLY A 134 11.88 -11.92 7.89
CA GLY A 134 11.50 -13.03 8.78
C GLY A 134 11.28 -12.61 10.24
N THR A 135 11.90 -11.51 10.67
CA THR A 135 11.79 -10.90 12.00
C THR A 135 10.77 -9.75 12.06
N TYR A 136 9.94 -9.56 11.03
CA TYR A 136 8.90 -8.54 10.93
C TYR A 136 9.42 -7.08 10.88
N GLU A 137 10.64 -6.88 10.39
CA GLU A 137 11.18 -5.55 10.13
C GLU A 137 10.92 -5.15 8.67
N LEU A 138 10.82 -3.86 8.38
CA LEU A 138 10.78 -3.39 6.98
C LEU A 138 12.08 -3.77 6.29
N SER A 139 11.97 -4.56 5.22
CA SER A 139 13.13 -4.95 4.43
C SER A 139 13.70 -3.76 3.68
N GLU A 140 15.01 -3.74 3.50
CA GLU A 140 15.75 -2.55 3.04
C GLU A 140 15.23 -2.02 1.69
N VAL A 141 14.87 -2.93 0.79
CA VAL A 141 14.32 -2.62 -0.54
C VAL A 141 13.02 -1.81 -0.45
N TYR A 142 12.18 -2.04 0.56
CA TYR A 142 10.87 -1.39 0.69
C TYR A 142 10.87 -0.21 1.67
N ARG A 143 11.95 0.04 2.43
CA ARG A 143 12.04 1.22 3.30
C ARG A 143 11.76 2.55 2.59
N PRO A 144 12.38 2.87 1.42
CA PRO A 144 12.07 4.12 0.72
C PRO A 144 10.62 4.16 0.23
N VAL A 145 10.10 3.04 -0.29
CA VAL A 145 8.70 2.96 -0.79
C VAL A 145 7.69 3.16 0.35
N ALA A 146 7.94 2.55 1.51
CA ALA A 146 7.11 2.73 2.69
C ALA A 146 7.18 4.17 3.22
N SER A 147 8.34 4.83 3.14
CA SER A 147 8.50 6.23 3.54
C SER A 147 7.68 7.15 2.63
N ASP A 148 7.77 6.94 1.31
CA ASP A 148 6.96 7.68 0.34
C ASP A 148 5.46 7.43 0.56
N PHE A 149 5.07 6.20 0.90
CA PHE A 149 3.67 5.84 1.18
C PHE A 149 3.12 6.58 2.40
N VAL A 150 3.89 6.64 3.49
CA VAL A 150 3.52 7.41 4.70
C VAL A 150 3.44 8.90 4.39
N GLY A 151 4.36 9.42 3.59
CA GLY A 151 4.37 10.82 3.15
C GLY A 151 3.17 11.23 2.27
N LEU A 152 2.37 10.28 1.76
CA LEU A 152 1.12 10.60 1.07
C LEU A 152 0.03 11.12 1.99
N ALA A 153 0.09 10.80 3.29
CA ALA A 153 -0.91 11.20 4.28
C ALA A 153 -0.57 12.54 4.96
N GLU A 154 0.64 13.04 4.74
CA GLU A 154 1.09 14.29 5.34
C GLU A 154 0.67 15.44 4.41
N PRO A 155 -0.06 16.46 4.93
CA PRO A 155 -0.35 17.64 4.14
C PRO A 155 0.99 18.24 3.72
N ARG A 156 1.20 18.38 2.40
CA ARG A 156 2.33 19.12 1.89
C ARG A 156 2.21 20.54 2.41
N GLU A 157 3.10 20.95 3.30
CA GLU A 157 3.19 22.34 3.76
C GLU A 157 3.28 23.24 2.51
N GLY A 158 2.18 23.93 2.19
CA GLY A 158 2.07 24.76 0.98
C GLY A 158 0.71 24.76 0.28
N GLU A 159 -0.20 23.83 0.57
CA GLU A 159 -1.56 23.80 -0.05
C GLU A 159 -2.67 24.37 0.86
N SER A 160 -2.32 24.96 2.00
CA SER A 160 -3.28 25.68 2.85
C SER A 160 -3.36 27.16 2.46
N GLY A 161 -4.36 27.50 1.64
CA GLY A 161 -5.09 28.76 1.72
C GLY A 161 -4.36 30.04 1.33
N TYR A 162 -4.34 30.36 0.03
CA TYR A 162 -4.60 31.74 -0.37
C TYR A 162 -6.12 31.97 -0.31
N GLN A 163 -6.61 32.35 0.87
CA GLN A 163 -7.80 33.16 1.01
C GLN A 163 -7.50 34.22 2.07
N GLU A 164 -7.23 35.44 1.61
CA GLU A 164 -7.69 36.69 2.22
C GLU A 164 -7.15 37.87 1.41
N ARG A 165 -8.00 38.43 0.54
CA ARG A 165 -8.58 39.78 0.67
C ARG A 165 -9.46 40.11 -0.52
#